data_AF-A0A9R0JJE3-F1
#
_entry.id   AF-A0A9R0JJE3-F1
#
_cell.length_a   1.000
_cell.length_b   1.000
_cell.length_c   1.000
_cell.angle_alpha   90.00
_cell.angle_beta   90.00
_cell.angle_gamma   90.00
#
_symmetry.space_group_name_H-M   'P 1'
#
loop_
_entity.id
_entity.type
_entity.pdbx_description
1 polymer ?
#
loop_
_entity_poly.entity_id
_entity_poly.type
_entity_poly.pdbx_seq_one_letter_code
_entity_poly.pdbx_strand_id
1 'polypeptide(L)'
;MGLGVESSLAPILLYHLECLEEDDSIIVGLFENFNDPEMAMEYVFYLKEEGNSLFKKNDFSDALLNYQKAIKYFCVIICGVSEDFHLRGISIELKELIISLHLNVAACALKLNEFSLAIVSCSLVLEIDGRNVKALFRRGLALATLGRHEEAYKDQTIKTL
;
A
#
# COMPACT_ATOMS: atom_id res chain seq x y z
N MET A 1 5.35 -25.33 18.05
CA MET A 1 4.09 -24.69 17.62
C MET A 1 4.38 -23.23 17.41
N GLY A 2 4.62 -22.82 16.17
CA GLY A 2 4.86 -21.42 15.86
C GLY A 2 3.57 -20.66 16.06
N LEU A 3 3.58 -19.70 16.99
CA LEU A 3 2.59 -18.63 17.01
C LEU A 3 2.74 -17.94 15.66
N GLY A 4 1.82 -18.24 14.73
CA GLY A 4 1.70 -17.47 13.51
C GLY A 4 1.46 -16.04 13.95
N VAL A 5 2.43 -15.17 13.71
CA VAL A 5 2.23 -13.73 13.87
C VAL A 5 1.08 -13.42 12.92
N GLU A 6 -0.12 -13.20 13.46
CA GLU A 6 -1.22 -12.72 12.64
C GLU A 6 -0.73 -11.45 11.98
N SER A 7 -0.65 -11.47 10.64
CA SER A 7 -0.16 -10.36 9.85
C SER A 7 -1.04 -9.14 10.12
N SER A 8 -0.53 -8.20 10.92
CA SER A 8 -1.26 -7.01 11.34
C SER A 8 -1.11 -5.92 10.28
N LEU A 9 -2.10 -5.05 10.15
CA LEU A 9 -1.98 -3.81 9.37
C LEU A 9 -1.10 -2.76 10.07
N ALA A 10 -0.74 -2.98 11.34
CA ALA A 10 0.00 -2.03 12.16
C ALA A 10 1.26 -1.44 11.51
N PRO A 11 2.15 -2.22 10.84
CA PRO A 11 3.33 -1.64 10.20
C PRO A 11 2.99 -0.62 9.10
N ILE A 12 1.97 -0.91 8.28
CA ILE A 12 1.51 0.00 7.24
C ILE A 12 0.85 1.24 7.83
N LEU A 13 -0.04 1.05 8.81
CA LEU A 13 -0.72 2.17 9.46
C LEU A 13 0.30 3.11 10.12
N LEU A 14 1.24 2.57 10.89
CA LEU A 14 2.27 3.35 11.56
C LEU A 14 3.11 4.15 10.55
N TYR A 15 3.61 3.49 9.49
CA TYR A 15 4.40 4.15 8.46
C TYR A 15 3.67 5.36 7.85
N HIS A 16 2.39 5.19 7.45
CA HIS A 16 1.67 6.28 6.79
C HIS A 16 1.23 7.36 7.73
N LEU A 17 0.84 7.03 8.98
CA LEU A 17 0.47 8.01 9.99
C LEU A 17 1.67 8.89 10.39
N GLU A 18 2.87 8.31 10.49
CA GLU A 18 4.11 9.07 10.73
C GLU A 18 4.48 10.00 9.57
N CYS A 19 3.98 9.71 8.37
CA CYS A 19 4.17 10.52 7.17
C CYS A 19 3.08 11.59 6.97
N LEU A 20 2.08 11.69 7.87
CA LEU A 20 1.06 12.73 7.81
C LEU A 20 1.59 14.03 8.40
N GLU A 21 1.40 15.13 7.69
CA GLU A 21 1.68 16.47 8.18
C GLU A 21 0.43 17.03 8.91
N GLU A 22 0.63 17.94 9.88
CA GLU A 22 -0.46 18.52 10.70
C GLU A 22 -1.55 19.21 9.86
N ASP A 23 -1.18 19.73 8.68
CA ASP A 23 -2.06 20.42 7.72
C ASP A 23 -2.21 19.62 6.40
N ASP A 24 -2.25 18.29 6.45
CA ASP A 24 -2.49 17.49 5.24
C ASP A 24 -3.91 17.77 4.70
N SER A 25 -4.01 18.75 3.80
CA SER A 25 -5.25 19.21 3.15
C SER A 25 -6.08 18.08 2.54
N ILE A 26 -5.42 16.96 2.21
CA ILE A 26 -6.06 15.76 1.70
C ILE A 26 -7.00 15.16 2.76
N ILE A 27 -6.59 15.15 4.04
CA ILE A 27 -7.35 14.62 5.18
C ILE A 27 -8.50 15.55 5.55
N VAL A 28 -8.25 16.87 5.58
CA VAL A 28 -9.32 17.86 5.79
C VAL A 28 -10.41 17.67 4.75
N GLY A 29 -10.02 17.54 3.47
CA GLY A 29 -10.95 17.23 2.40
C GLY A 29 -11.66 15.89 2.57
N LEU A 30 -11.09 14.88 3.22
CA LEU A 30 -11.80 13.63 3.51
C LEU A 30 -12.96 13.87 4.48
N PHE A 31 -12.71 14.53 5.61
CA PHE A 31 -13.74 14.77 6.62
C PHE A 31 -14.78 15.81 6.18
N GLU A 32 -14.41 16.78 5.35
CA GLU A 32 -15.36 17.73 4.77
C GLU A 32 -16.30 17.09 3.75
N ASN A 33 -15.79 16.13 2.96
CA ASN A 33 -16.56 15.51 1.87
C ASN A 33 -17.31 14.25 2.31
N PHE A 34 -16.89 13.60 3.39
CA PHE A 34 -17.47 12.33 3.84
C PHE A 34 -17.72 12.35 5.35
N ASN A 35 -19.00 12.31 5.72
CA ASN A 35 -19.45 12.17 7.11
C ASN A 35 -19.71 10.71 7.51
N ASP A 36 -19.47 9.77 6.58
CA ASP A 36 -19.74 8.34 6.75
C ASP A 36 -18.51 7.52 6.34
N PRO A 37 -17.99 6.65 7.22
CA PRO A 37 -16.84 5.79 6.92
C PRO A 37 -17.03 4.83 5.75
N GLU A 38 -18.25 4.33 5.53
CA GLU A 38 -18.53 3.41 4.42
C GLU A 38 -18.39 4.15 3.09
N MET A 39 -19.02 5.32 2.94
CA MET A 39 -18.82 6.19 1.77
C MET A 39 -17.35 6.58 1.56
N ALA A 40 -16.62 6.87 2.64
CA ALA A 40 -15.19 7.18 2.55
C ALA A 40 -14.38 5.97 2.04
N MET A 41 -14.72 4.75 2.46
CA MET A 41 -14.09 3.52 1.97
C MET A 41 -14.46 3.23 0.51
N GLU A 42 -15.70 3.47 0.09
CA GLU A 42 -16.09 3.40 -1.33
C GLU A 42 -15.24 4.33 -2.20
N TYR A 43 -14.92 5.52 -1.69
CA TYR A 43 -14.04 6.45 -2.40
C TYR A 43 -12.60 5.94 -2.52
N VAL A 44 -12.09 5.19 -1.54
CA VAL A 44 -10.79 4.49 -1.65
C VAL A 44 -10.80 3.49 -2.81
N PHE A 45 -11.88 2.71 -2.95
CA PHE A 45 -12.04 1.79 -4.08
C PHE A 45 -12.12 2.52 -5.41
N TYR A 46 -12.84 3.63 -5.48
CA TYR A 46 -12.90 4.48 -6.67
C TYR A 46 -11.50 4.98 -7.09
N LEU A 47 -10.72 5.51 -6.16
CA LEU A 47 -9.35 5.99 -6.44
C LEU A 47 -8.44 4.87 -6.95
N LYS A 48 -8.57 3.66 -6.41
CA LYS A 48 -7.85 2.48 -6.91
C LYS A 48 -8.21 2.18 -8.36
N GLU A 49 -9.50 2.19 -8.71
CA GLU A 49 -9.93 1.88 -10.08
C GLU A 49 -9.56 2.98 -11.09
N GLU A 50 -9.62 4.25 -10.68
CA GLU A 50 -9.09 5.37 -11.47
C GLU A 50 -7.58 5.22 -11.69
N GLY A 51 -6.82 4.90 -10.64
CA GLY A 51 -5.40 4.57 -10.77
C GLY A 51 -5.15 3.40 -11.73
N ASN A 52 -5.97 2.35 -11.69
CA ASN A 52 -5.87 1.20 -12.61
C ASN A 52 -6.13 1.63 -14.06
N SER A 53 -7.11 2.51 -14.28
CA SER A 53 -7.47 3.08 -15.59
C SER A 53 -6.31 3.90 -16.16
N LEU A 54 -5.72 4.79 -15.36
CA LEU A 54 -4.56 5.61 -15.74
C LEU A 54 -3.33 4.76 -16.03
N PHE A 55 -3.07 3.74 -15.20
CA PHE A 55 -1.97 2.80 -15.41
C PHE A 55 -2.08 2.09 -16.77
N LYS A 56 -3.28 1.64 -17.15
CA LYS A 56 -3.54 1.01 -18.45
C LYS A 56 -3.30 1.95 -19.64
N LYS A 57 -3.46 3.26 -19.42
CA LYS A 57 -3.17 4.32 -20.40
C LYS A 57 -1.70 4.74 -20.42
N ASN A 58 -0.84 4.10 -19.60
CA ASN A 58 0.56 4.46 -19.36
C ASN A 58 0.76 5.81 -18.67
N ASP A 59 -0.28 6.36 -18.04
CA ASP A 59 -0.16 7.56 -17.23
C ASP A 59 0.26 7.19 -15.80
N PHE A 60 1.54 6.88 -15.65
CA PHE A 60 2.06 6.30 -14.41
C PHE A 60 2.14 7.33 -13.27
N SER A 61 2.31 8.62 -13.59
CA SER A 61 2.40 9.70 -12.60
C SER A 61 1.04 9.91 -11.93
N ASP A 62 -0.02 10.08 -12.73
CA ASP A 62 -1.35 10.32 -12.17
C ASP A 62 -1.93 9.04 -11.55
N ALA A 63 -1.59 7.86 -12.09
CA ALA A 63 -1.91 6.59 -11.45
C ALA A 63 -1.28 6.49 -10.05
N LEU A 64 0.01 6.83 -9.93
CA LEU A 64 0.73 6.82 -8.65
C LEU A 64 0.06 7.74 -7.63
N LEU A 65 -0.30 8.96 -8.03
CA LEU A 65 -0.97 9.93 -7.16
C LEU A 65 -2.30 9.37 -6.63
N ASN A 66 -3.11 8.76 -7.49
CA ASN A 66 -4.38 8.15 -7.08
C ASN A 66 -4.18 7.01 -6.07
N TYR A 67 -3.20 6.12 -6.28
CA TYR A 67 -2.91 5.05 -5.34
C TYR A 67 -2.40 5.57 -3.99
N GLN A 68 -1.52 6.58 -3.98
CA GLN A 68 -1.02 7.18 -2.75
C GLN A 68 -2.15 7.88 -1.97
N LYS A 69 -3.04 8.58 -2.67
CA LYS A 69 -4.23 9.18 -2.06
C LYS A 69 -5.15 8.12 -1.46
N ALA A 70 -5.40 7.02 -2.19
CA ALA A 70 -6.20 5.89 -1.69
C ALA A 70 -5.60 5.28 -0.42
N ILE A 71 -4.27 5.10 -0.37
CA ILE A 71 -3.57 4.57 0.81
C ILE A 71 -3.71 5.51 2.01
N LYS A 72 -3.50 6.82 1.83
CA LYS A 72 -3.66 7.80 2.91
C LYS A 72 -5.07 7.73 3.51
N TYR A 73 -6.10 7.76 2.66
CA TYR A 73 -7.49 7.64 3.11
C TYR A 73 -7.80 6.33 3.79
N PHE A 74 -7.34 5.21 3.23
CA PHE A 74 -7.46 3.92 3.86
C PHE A 74 -6.90 3.94 5.29
N CYS A 75 -5.68 4.44 5.50
CA CYS A 75 -5.05 4.47 6.81
C CYS A 75 -5.81 5.36 7.81
N VAL A 76 -6.26 6.54 7.36
CA VAL A 76 -7.04 7.47 8.21
C VAL A 76 -8.38 6.86 8.59
N ILE A 77 -9.11 6.27 7.65
CA ILE A 77 -10.42 5.65 7.91
C ILE A 77 -10.25 4.50 8.91
N ILE A 78 -9.29 3.61 8.69
CA ILE A 78 -9.05 2.47 9.58
C ILE A 78 -8.67 2.91 11.01
N CYS A 79 -7.97 4.03 11.17
CA CYS A 79 -7.60 4.54 12.49
C CYS A 79 -8.71 5.39 13.13
N GLY A 80 -9.48 6.15 12.34
CA GLY A 80 -10.55 7.03 12.81
C GLY A 80 -11.82 6.28 13.21
N VAL A 81 -12.09 5.11 12.62
CA VAL A 81 -13.29 4.30 12.86
C VAL A 81 -13.13 3.39 14.10
N SER A 82 -12.16 3.68 14.98
CA SER A 82 -11.66 2.73 15.98
C SER A 82 -12.63 2.31 17.11
N GLU A 83 -13.86 2.82 17.18
CA GLU A 83 -14.81 2.40 18.22
C GLU A 83 -15.74 1.24 17.80
N ASP A 84 -15.98 0.99 16.50
CA ASP A 84 -16.88 -0.09 16.06
C ASP A 84 -16.14 -1.33 15.58
N PHE A 85 -15.95 -2.23 16.53
CA PHE A 85 -15.21 -3.48 16.44
C PHE A 85 -15.95 -4.59 15.67
N HIS A 86 -16.62 -4.25 14.57
CA HIS A 86 -17.22 -5.22 13.64
C HIS A 86 -16.30 -5.57 12.45
N LEU A 87 -15.18 -4.87 12.26
CA LEU A 87 -14.21 -5.13 11.19
C LEU A 87 -13.30 -6.36 11.41
N ARG A 88 -13.46 -7.12 12.51
CA ARG A 88 -12.70 -8.38 12.71
C ARG A 88 -12.93 -9.41 11.58
N GLY A 89 -14.09 -9.36 10.90
CA GLY A 89 -14.37 -10.18 9.71
C GLY A 89 -13.88 -9.60 8.37
N ILE A 90 -13.58 -8.30 8.33
CA ILE A 90 -13.22 -7.51 7.14
C ILE A 90 -11.68 -7.38 6.99
N SER A 91 -10.91 -7.98 7.91
CA SER A 91 -9.44 -7.91 7.88
C SER A 91 -8.81 -8.49 6.62
N ILE A 92 -9.40 -9.50 6.00
CA ILE A 92 -8.85 -10.13 4.78
C ILE A 92 -9.03 -9.18 3.58
N GLU A 93 -10.23 -8.68 3.35
CA GLU A 93 -10.53 -7.77 2.24
C GLU A 93 -9.72 -6.47 2.35
N LEU A 94 -9.59 -5.91 3.56
CA LEU A 94 -8.76 -4.73 3.80
C LEU A 94 -7.26 -5.01 3.59
N LYS A 95 -6.77 -6.18 4.02
CA LYS A 95 -5.39 -6.62 3.75
C LYS A 95 -5.16 -6.75 2.24
N GLU A 96 -6.07 -7.40 1.52
CA GLU A 96 -5.96 -7.55 0.07
C GLU A 96 -6.00 -6.20 -0.64
N LEU A 97 -6.86 -5.29 -0.18
CA LEU A 97 -6.95 -3.93 -0.72
C LEU A 97 -5.63 -3.18 -0.54
N ILE A 98 -5.10 -3.10 0.68
CA ILE A 98 -3.88 -2.33 0.95
C ILE A 98 -2.64 -2.96 0.31
N ILE A 99 -2.57 -4.30 0.26
CA ILE A 99 -1.54 -5.02 -0.52
C ILE A 99 -1.64 -4.64 -1.99
N SER A 100 -2.85 -4.65 -2.57
CA SER A 100 -3.04 -4.31 -3.99
C SER A 100 -2.63 -2.87 -4.31
N LEU A 101 -2.95 -1.92 -3.42
CA LEU A 101 -2.56 -0.52 -3.55
C LEU A 101 -1.04 -0.34 -3.52
N HIS A 102 -0.35 -0.92 -2.52
CA HIS A 102 1.11 -0.82 -2.44
C HIS A 102 1.83 -1.53 -3.60
N LEU A 103 1.31 -2.67 -4.05
CA LEU A 103 1.81 -3.33 -5.25
C LEU A 103 1.67 -2.41 -6.47
N ASN A 104 0.54 -1.73 -6.62
CA ASN A 104 0.32 -0.80 -7.73
C ASN A 104 1.22 0.44 -7.64
N VAL A 105 1.44 1.00 -6.46
CA VAL A 105 2.46 2.04 -6.21
C VAL A 105 3.83 1.55 -6.66
N ALA A 106 4.26 0.37 -6.23
CA ALA A 106 5.54 -0.19 -6.63
C ALA A 106 5.66 -0.40 -8.14
N ALA A 107 4.58 -0.80 -8.81
CA ALA A 107 4.56 -0.93 -10.27
C ALA A 107 4.74 0.41 -10.98
N CYS A 108 4.03 1.46 -10.53
CA CYS A 108 4.18 2.82 -11.08
C CYS A 108 5.58 3.36 -10.80
N ALA A 109 6.07 3.21 -9.58
CA ALA A 109 7.39 3.67 -9.16
C ALA A 109 8.50 3.05 -10.01
N LEU A 110 8.42 1.74 -10.31
CA LEU A 110 9.35 1.08 -11.25
C LEU A 110 9.29 1.67 -12.66
N LYS A 111 8.11 2.05 -13.16
CA LYS A 111 7.95 2.68 -14.49
C LYS A 111 8.50 4.11 -14.53
N LEU A 112 8.48 4.80 -13.40
CA LEU A 112 8.98 6.16 -13.23
C LEU A 112 10.44 6.22 -12.77
N ASN A 113 11.11 5.08 -12.59
CA ASN A 113 12.46 4.96 -12.01
C ASN A 113 12.59 5.45 -10.56
N GLU A 114 11.47 5.50 -9.82
CA GLU A 114 11.40 5.82 -8.40
C GLU A 114 11.71 4.57 -7.54
N PHE A 115 12.93 4.04 -7.69
CA PHE A 115 13.29 2.73 -7.12
C PHE A 115 13.19 2.67 -5.60
N SER A 116 13.53 3.75 -4.89
CA SER A 116 13.39 3.83 -3.43
C SER A 116 11.94 3.67 -2.98
N LEU A 117 11.00 4.32 -3.67
CA LEU A 117 9.57 4.21 -3.38
C LEU A 117 9.04 2.79 -3.66
N ALA A 118 9.50 2.17 -4.74
CA ALA A 118 9.17 0.79 -5.06
C ALA A 118 9.64 -0.18 -3.95
N ILE A 119 10.85 0.03 -3.43
CA ILE A 119 11.40 -0.78 -2.33
C ILE A 119 10.56 -0.62 -1.07
N VAL A 120 10.28 0.63 -0.65
CA VAL A 120 9.47 0.90 0.55
C VAL A 120 8.09 0.24 0.44
N SER A 121 7.39 0.46 -0.67
CA SER A 121 6.05 -0.10 -0.87
C SER A 121 6.04 -1.63 -0.89
N CYS A 122 7.04 -2.28 -1.51
CA CYS A 122 7.13 -3.73 -1.49
C CYS A 122 7.51 -4.27 -0.11
N SER A 123 8.37 -3.58 0.65
CA SER A 123 8.71 -3.99 2.01
C SER A 123 7.49 -3.96 2.92
N LEU A 124 6.66 -2.91 2.83
CA LEU A 124 5.39 -2.82 3.56
C LEU A 124 4.43 -3.98 3.22
N VAL A 125 4.36 -4.40 1.95
CA VAL A 125 3.58 -5.60 1.56
C VAL A 125 4.15 -6.86 2.20
N LEU A 126 5.48 -7.00 2.27
CA LEU A 126 6.15 -8.18 2.81
C LEU A 126 6.06 -8.29 4.34
N GLU A 127 5.82 -7.18 5.05
CA GLU A 127 5.46 -7.22 6.48
C GLU A 127 4.08 -7.87 6.72
N ILE A 128 3.16 -7.77 5.74
CA ILE A 128 1.84 -8.40 5.81
C ILE A 128 1.84 -9.81 5.21
N ASP A 129 2.44 -9.95 4.04
CA ASP A 129 2.53 -11.19 3.28
C ASP A 129 3.98 -11.39 2.82
N GLY A 130 4.80 -11.98 3.70
CA GLY A 130 6.22 -12.20 3.47
C GLY A 130 6.55 -13.13 2.30
N ARG A 131 5.54 -13.79 1.70
CA ARG A 131 5.70 -14.64 0.52
C ARG A 131 5.09 -14.03 -0.74
N ASN A 132 4.72 -12.75 -0.70
CA ASN A 132 4.11 -12.09 -1.83
C ASN A 132 5.06 -12.04 -3.04
N VAL A 133 4.79 -12.90 -4.03
CA VAL A 133 5.65 -13.08 -5.20
C VAL A 133 5.83 -11.78 -6.00
N LYS A 134 4.78 -10.95 -6.07
CA LYS A 134 4.84 -9.67 -6.80
C LYS A 134 5.73 -8.66 -6.06
N ALA A 135 5.62 -8.58 -4.74
CA ALA A 135 6.44 -7.68 -3.93
C ALA A 135 7.92 -8.10 -3.94
N LEU A 136 8.22 -9.39 -3.72
CA LEU A 136 9.60 -9.92 -3.79
C LEU A 136 10.24 -9.62 -5.15
N PHE A 137 9.52 -9.88 -6.24
CA PHE A 137 10.04 -9.64 -7.58
C PHE A 137 10.31 -8.15 -7.85
N ARG A 138 9.36 -7.28 -7.50
CA ARG A 138 9.46 -5.83 -7.75
C ARG A 138 10.53 -5.18 -6.87
N ARG A 139 10.63 -5.58 -5.60
CA ARG A 139 11.68 -5.11 -4.68
C ARG A 139 13.05 -5.58 -5.14
N GLY A 140 13.20 -6.85 -5.48
CA GLY A 140 14.45 -7.39 -6.00
C GLY A 140 14.91 -6.67 -7.27
N LEU A 141 14.00 -6.36 -8.19
CA LEU A 141 14.30 -5.57 -9.38
C LEU A 141 14.80 -4.17 -9.02
N ALA A 142 14.10 -3.44 -8.15
CA ALA A 142 14.50 -2.10 -7.73
C ALA A 142 15.86 -2.10 -7.00
N LEU A 143 16.10 -3.07 -6.10
CA LEU A 143 17.35 -3.25 -5.39
C LEU A 143 18.52 -3.51 -6.35
N ALA A 144 18.32 -4.41 -7.32
CA ALA A 144 19.33 -4.70 -8.33
C ALA A 144 19.71 -3.47 -9.15
N THR A 145 18.72 -2.65 -9.55
CA THR A 145 18.96 -1.40 -10.28
C THR A 145 19.76 -0.38 -9.46
N LEU A 146 19.58 -0.36 -8.13
CA LEU A 146 20.36 0.49 -7.22
C LEU A 146 21.71 -0.14 -6.80
N GLY A 147 22.13 -1.26 -7.38
CA GLY A 147 23.39 -1.93 -7.05
C GLY A 147 23.39 -2.72 -5.74
N ARG A 148 22.22 -2.88 -5.09
CA ARG A 148 22.04 -3.64 -3.83
C ARG A 148 21.88 -5.13 -4.12
N HIS A 149 22.88 -5.71 -4.78
CA HIS A 149 22.81 -7.07 -5.36
C HIS A 149 22.58 -8.18 -4.32
N GLU A 150 23.18 -8.07 -3.14
CA GLU A 150 23.00 -9.09 -2.08
C GLU A 150 21.55 -9.17 -1.60
N GLU A 151 20.89 -8.03 -1.45
CA GLU A 151 19.49 -7.97 -1.01
C GLU A 151 18.55 -8.44 -2.11
N ALA A 152 18.83 -8.07 -3.36
CA ALA A 152 18.08 -8.57 -4.52
C ALA A 152 18.14 -10.10 -4.64
N TYR A 153 19.31 -10.70 -4.39
CA TYR A 153 19.48 -12.16 -4.40
C TYR A 153 18.67 -12.86 -3.31
N LYS A 154 18.57 -12.26 -2.11
CA LYS A 154 17.73 -12.77 -1.03
C LYS A 154 16.26 -12.82 -1.44
N ASP A 155 15.74 -11.75 -2.04
CA ASP A 155 14.36 -11.68 -2.54
C ASP A 155 14.08 -12.74 -3.60
N GLN A 156 15.05 -13.00 -4.50
CA GLN A 156 14.92 -14.04 -5.52
C GLN A 156 14.91 -15.46 -4.94
N THR A 157 15.67 -15.70 -3.87
CA THR A 157 15.75 -17.01 -3.21
C THR A 157 14.47 -17.33 -2.45
N ILE A 158 13.88 -16.36 -1.74
CA ILE A 158 12.60 -16.53 -1.03
C ILE A 158 11.49 -16.89 -2.01
N LYS A 159 11.48 -16.29 -3.21
CA LYS A 159 10.50 -16.61 -4.26
C LYS A 159 10.53 -18.08 -4.72
N THR A 160 11.65 -18.78 -4.53
CA THR A 160 11.83 -20.19 -4.97
C THR A 160 11.51 -21.24 -3.90
N LEU A 161 11.20 -20.83 -2.67
CA LEU A 161 10.87 -21.70 -1.53
C LEU A 161 9.36 -21.80 -1.30
#